data_AF-A0A2R6DK55-F1
#
_entry.id   AF-A0A2R6DK55-F1
#
_cell.length_a   1.000
_cell.length_b   1.000
_cell.length_c   1.000
_cell.angle_alpha   90.00
_cell.angle_beta   90.00
_cell.angle_gamma   90.00
#
_symmetry.space_group_name_H-M   'P 1'
#
loop_
_entity.id
_entity.type
_entity.pdbx_description
1 polymer ?
#
loop_
_entity_poly.entity_id
_entity_poly.type
_entity_poly.pdbx_seq_one_letter_code
_entity_poly.pdbx_strand_id
1 'polypeptide(L)'
;TAQVSATVENVGDRDGTHEVTLLENGEAVATTTVSVPATETRTVTFERTYDEPGSYDFAVDGTAAGTLTVTEADPAAFLVEDVSGGTGSTSAGEPVEITATVTNTGEQRGTAPIRLLIDGVERDAAELTLDADENRTVRLRWEPGADDAGEYTAIVESPTDSETTPVTVRGSPSFAVDAPEANAPVTAGEQLQVEATVENTGWNGTQRVRLLVNGTERDATELALDGGESRTVTLSWDTDEGDAGTHDLVVASGTANATVTARVTPANGERPPPVVGGEPPRDLTGDGVYEDIDGNGEFTVGDVQQFFQHRDSEAVRDNAEFFDLTGDGQVSVGDVQRLFMELTAES
;
A
#
# COMPACT_ATOMS: atom_id res chain seq x y z
N THR A 1 17.21 -36.94 -41.84
CA THR A 1 17.45 -38.06 -42.77
C THR A 1 16.79 -37.78 -44.10
N ALA A 2 17.48 -38.00 -45.21
CA ALA A 2 16.95 -37.90 -46.56
C ALA A 2 16.96 -39.27 -47.23
N GLN A 3 15.94 -39.53 -48.06
CA GLN A 3 15.87 -40.73 -48.91
C GLN A 3 15.99 -40.33 -50.37
N VAL A 4 16.88 -40.99 -51.09
CA VAL A 4 17.04 -40.83 -52.53
C VAL A 4 16.68 -42.15 -53.19
N SER A 5 15.65 -42.15 -54.02
CA SER A 5 15.17 -43.35 -54.72
C SER A 5 15.36 -43.23 -56.22
N ALA A 6 15.72 -44.34 -56.85
CA ALA A 6 15.77 -44.48 -58.30
C ALA A 6 15.09 -45.78 -58.73
N THR A 7 14.38 -45.73 -59.87
CA THR A 7 13.82 -46.91 -60.51
C THR A 7 14.77 -47.37 -61.60
N VAL A 8 15.23 -48.61 -61.49
CA VAL A 8 16.04 -49.29 -62.50
C VAL A 8 15.12 -50.18 -63.32
N GLU A 9 15.03 -49.91 -64.63
CA GLU A 9 14.26 -50.70 -65.59
C GLU A 9 15.19 -51.59 -66.41
N ASN A 10 14.91 -52.89 -66.46
CA ASN A 10 15.58 -53.80 -67.38
C ASN A 10 14.79 -53.90 -68.68
N VAL A 11 15.23 -53.17 -69.70
CA VAL A 11 14.63 -53.18 -71.05
C VAL A 11 15.02 -54.40 -71.90
N GLY A 12 15.83 -55.32 -71.35
CA GLY A 12 16.31 -56.53 -72.01
C GLY A 12 15.40 -57.74 -71.84
N ASP A 13 15.66 -58.79 -72.63
CA ASP A 13 14.95 -60.07 -72.63
C ASP A 13 15.53 -61.12 -71.65
N ARG A 14 16.54 -60.73 -70.87
CA ARG A 14 17.21 -61.58 -69.87
C ARG A 14 17.37 -60.82 -68.57
N ASP A 15 17.44 -61.55 -67.47
CA ASP A 15 17.75 -60.98 -66.15
C ASP A 15 19.11 -60.29 -66.17
N GLY A 16 19.17 -59.09 -65.58
CA GLY A 16 20.37 -58.26 -65.52
C GLY A 16 20.72 -57.89 -64.09
N THR A 17 22.00 -57.62 -63.86
CA THR A 17 22.46 -56.96 -62.63
C THR A 17 23.06 -55.62 -63.01
N HIS A 18 22.76 -54.59 -62.22
CA HIS A 18 23.26 -53.24 -62.43
C HIS A 18 23.75 -52.67 -61.10
N GLU A 19 24.92 -52.04 -61.12
CA GLU A 19 25.46 -51.31 -59.97
C GLU A 19 24.95 -49.87 -60.03
N VAL A 20 24.10 -49.53 -59.08
CA VAL A 20 23.53 -48.19 -58.92
C VAL A 20 24.40 -47.39 -57.96
N THR A 21 24.87 -46.24 -58.40
CA THR A 21 25.75 -45.33 -57.65
C THR A 21 24.99 -44.06 -57.24
N LEU A 22 24.93 -43.77 -55.94
CA LEU A 22 24.51 -42.47 -55.42
C LEU A 22 25.71 -41.52 -55.42
N LEU A 23 25.53 -40.36 -56.05
CA LEU A 23 26.44 -39.23 -56.06
C LEU A 23 25.88 -38.13 -55.15
N GLU A 24 26.74 -37.51 -54.35
CA GLU A 24 26.48 -36.31 -53.55
C GLU A 24 27.51 -35.25 -53.97
N ASN A 25 27.05 -34.08 -54.42
CA ASN A 25 27.90 -33.00 -54.95
C ASN A 25 28.88 -33.48 -56.06
N GLY A 26 28.49 -34.50 -56.82
CA GLY A 26 29.29 -35.09 -57.89
C GLY A 26 30.25 -36.21 -57.47
N GLU A 27 30.34 -36.52 -56.17
CA GLU A 27 31.20 -37.59 -55.64
C GLU A 27 30.37 -38.83 -55.25
N ALA A 28 30.86 -40.02 -55.56
CA ALA A 28 30.17 -41.27 -55.21
C ALA A 28 30.21 -41.50 -53.69
N VAL A 29 29.05 -41.51 -53.06
CA VAL A 29 28.91 -41.68 -51.59
C VAL A 29 28.31 -43.03 -51.19
N ALA A 30 27.62 -43.73 -52.10
CA ALA A 30 27.13 -45.08 -51.88
C ALA A 30 26.94 -45.81 -53.22
N THR A 31 27.09 -47.14 -53.21
CA THR A 31 26.76 -48.00 -54.35
C THR A 31 25.95 -49.20 -53.88
N THR A 32 25.09 -49.73 -54.74
CA THR A 32 24.39 -50.99 -54.49
C THR A 32 24.11 -51.72 -55.79
N THR A 33 24.23 -53.04 -55.77
CA THR A 33 23.92 -53.86 -56.95
C THR A 33 22.49 -54.36 -56.86
N VAL A 34 21.70 -54.10 -57.91
CA VAL A 34 20.32 -54.59 -58.04
C VAL A 34 20.22 -55.59 -59.18
N SER A 35 19.56 -56.72 -58.91
CA SER A 35 19.16 -57.67 -59.95
C SER A 35 17.74 -57.36 -60.39
N VAL A 36 17.57 -57.10 -61.68
CA VAL A 36 16.28 -56.74 -62.29
C VAL A 36 15.93 -57.79 -63.35
N PRO A 37 14.86 -58.57 -63.17
CA PRO A 37 14.44 -59.55 -64.18
C PRO A 37 14.13 -58.93 -65.54
N ALA A 38 14.12 -59.75 -66.59
CA ALA A 38 13.79 -59.29 -67.94
C ALA A 38 12.47 -58.50 -67.96
N THR A 39 12.46 -57.32 -68.58
CA THR A 39 11.28 -56.43 -68.71
C THR A 39 10.68 -55.93 -67.39
N GLU A 40 11.32 -56.17 -66.24
CA GLU A 40 10.88 -55.68 -64.94
C GLU A 40 11.56 -54.36 -64.54
N THR A 41 11.02 -53.73 -63.50
CA THR A 41 11.64 -52.60 -62.80
C THR A 41 11.92 -52.96 -61.35
N ARG A 42 12.95 -52.36 -60.76
CA ARG A 42 13.21 -52.38 -59.31
C ARG A 42 13.51 -50.98 -58.82
N THR A 43 13.01 -50.64 -57.64
CA THR A 43 13.37 -49.39 -56.95
C THR A 43 14.52 -49.66 -56.00
N VAL A 44 15.54 -48.81 -56.09
CA VAL A 44 16.65 -48.73 -55.14
C VAL A 44 16.45 -47.47 -54.32
N THR A 45 16.63 -47.58 -53.00
CA THR A 45 16.58 -46.44 -52.07
C THR A 45 17.87 -46.36 -51.29
N PHE A 46 18.45 -45.17 -51.23
CA PHE A 46 19.57 -44.82 -50.37
C PHE A 46 19.10 -43.90 -49.26
N GLU A 47 19.66 -44.05 -48.05
CA GLU A 47 19.38 -43.18 -46.91
C GLU A 47 20.64 -42.45 -46.48
N ARG A 48 20.52 -41.15 -46.21
CA ARG A 48 21.61 -40.29 -45.73
C ARG A 48 21.15 -39.44 -44.54
N THR A 49 22.04 -39.23 -43.58
CA THR A 49 21.81 -38.36 -42.41
C THR A 49 22.84 -37.25 -42.44
N TYR A 50 22.41 -36.04 -42.07
CA TYR A 50 23.23 -34.83 -42.07
C TYR A 50 23.07 -34.15 -40.72
N ASP A 51 24.20 -33.84 -40.09
CA ASP A 51 24.28 -33.11 -38.82
C ASP A 51 24.82 -31.68 -39.00
N GLU A 52 25.29 -31.35 -40.21
CA GLU A 52 25.82 -30.04 -40.57
C GLU A 52 24.88 -29.32 -41.55
N PRO A 53 24.70 -28.00 -41.42
CA PRO A 53 23.95 -27.23 -42.39
C PRO A 53 24.71 -27.14 -43.72
N GLY A 54 23.98 -27.23 -44.83
CA GLY A 54 24.57 -27.25 -46.15
C GLY A 54 23.56 -27.53 -47.26
N SER A 55 24.02 -27.40 -48.50
CA SER A 55 23.26 -27.81 -49.68
C SER A 55 23.95 -29.03 -50.31
N TYR A 56 23.18 -30.07 -50.56
CA TYR A 56 23.66 -31.36 -51.06
C TYR A 56 22.89 -31.72 -52.34
N ASP A 57 23.58 -31.66 -53.46
CA ASP A 57 23.03 -32.06 -54.76
C ASP A 57 23.19 -33.58 -54.95
N PHE A 58 22.09 -34.28 -55.21
CA PHE A 58 22.12 -35.72 -55.43
C PHE A 58 21.96 -36.09 -56.90
N ALA A 59 22.63 -37.16 -57.29
CA ALA A 59 22.39 -37.85 -58.55
C ALA A 59 22.50 -39.36 -58.38
N VAL A 60 21.76 -40.13 -59.18
CA VAL A 60 21.88 -41.60 -59.24
C VAL A 60 22.36 -41.99 -60.64
N ASP A 61 23.49 -42.69 -60.71
CA ASP A 61 24.19 -43.02 -61.96
C ASP A 61 24.39 -41.79 -62.88
N GLY A 62 24.69 -40.64 -62.28
CA GLY A 62 24.86 -39.36 -63.00
C GLY A 62 23.56 -38.65 -63.37
N THR A 63 22.40 -39.23 -63.09
CA THR A 63 21.09 -38.59 -63.31
C THR A 63 20.68 -37.81 -62.07
N ALA A 64 20.47 -36.49 -62.19
CA ALA A 64 20.11 -35.62 -61.07
C ALA A 64 18.82 -36.08 -60.36
N ALA A 65 18.88 -36.14 -59.03
CA ALA A 65 17.81 -36.60 -58.15
C ALA A 65 17.27 -35.49 -57.23
N GLY A 66 17.78 -34.26 -57.35
CA GLY A 66 17.35 -33.08 -56.59
C GLY A 66 18.41 -32.59 -55.60
N THR A 67 18.06 -31.53 -54.87
CA THR A 67 18.93 -30.88 -53.89
C THR A 67 18.28 -30.94 -52.51
N LEU A 68 19.04 -31.32 -51.49
CA LEU A 68 18.65 -31.17 -50.09
C LEU A 68 19.33 -29.95 -49.50
N THR A 69 18.57 -29.08 -48.86
CA THR A 69 19.10 -28.01 -48.03
C THR A 69 18.87 -28.37 -46.56
N VAL A 70 19.95 -28.39 -45.79
CA VAL A 70 19.95 -28.54 -44.33
C VAL A 70 20.29 -27.17 -43.76
N THR A 71 19.43 -26.63 -42.91
CA THR A 71 19.65 -25.34 -42.23
C THR A 71 20.21 -25.55 -40.82
N GLU A 72 20.86 -24.53 -40.29
CA GLU A 72 21.28 -24.53 -38.89
C GLU A 72 20.03 -24.47 -38.01
N ALA A 73 20.05 -25.23 -36.91
CA ALA A 73 18.92 -25.24 -35.99
C ALA A 73 18.82 -23.88 -35.28
N ASP A 74 17.63 -23.29 -35.21
CA ASP A 74 17.46 -22.00 -34.55
C ASP A 74 17.89 -22.11 -33.07
N PRO A 75 18.74 -21.20 -32.56
CA PRO A 75 19.17 -21.24 -31.17
C PRO A 75 17.98 -21.02 -30.23
N ALA A 76 18.11 -21.43 -28.97
CA ALA A 76 17.06 -21.23 -27.98
C ALA A 76 16.67 -19.75 -27.86
N ALA A 77 15.38 -19.48 -27.94
CA ALA A 77 14.77 -18.17 -27.79
C ALA A 77 13.62 -18.28 -26.79
N PHE A 78 13.65 -17.49 -25.73
CA PHE A 78 12.73 -17.61 -24.61
C PHE A 78 11.64 -16.54 -24.72
N LEU A 79 10.46 -16.96 -25.14
CA LEU A 79 9.25 -16.13 -25.18
C LEU A 79 8.60 -16.11 -23.79
N VAL A 80 8.25 -14.92 -23.30
CA VAL A 80 7.56 -14.73 -22.01
C VAL A 80 6.09 -14.43 -22.29
N GLU A 81 5.20 -15.19 -21.67
CA GLU A 81 3.75 -15.07 -21.84
C GLU A 81 3.03 -15.18 -20.49
N ASP A 82 1.74 -14.85 -20.46
CA ASP A 82 0.85 -15.03 -19.30
C ASP A 82 1.35 -14.38 -17.99
N VAL A 83 2.03 -13.23 -18.09
CA VAL A 83 2.53 -12.51 -16.90
C VAL A 83 1.37 -12.00 -16.06
N SER A 84 1.28 -12.49 -14.82
CA SER A 84 0.18 -12.20 -13.91
C SER A 84 0.63 -12.20 -12.45
N GLY A 85 -0.19 -11.62 -11.57
CA GLY A 85 0.14 -11.42 -10.16
C GLY A 85 0.04 -9.93 -9.81
N GLY A 86 0.80 -9.50 -8.80
CA GLY A 86 1.03 -8.06 -8.62
C GLY A 86 0.28 -7.39 -7.49
N THR A 87 -0.07 -8.10 -6.41
CA THR A 87 -0.49 -7.42 -5.17
C THR A 87 0.45 -7.76 -4.03
N GLY A 88 0.84 -6.75 -3.26
CA GLY A 88 1.65 -6.88 -2.04
C GLY A 88 1.25 -5.83 -1.01
N SER A 89 1.82 -5.91 0.18
CA SER A 89 1.55 -4.96 1.26
C SER A 89 2.80 -4.69 2.08
N THR A 90 3.15 -3.40 2.26
CA THR A 90 4.24 -3.00 3.15
C THR A 90 3.86 -3.20 4.62
N SER A 91 2.57 -3.01 4.95
CA SER A 91 2.04 -3.11 6.31
C SER A 91 1.84 -4.55 6.78
N ALA A 92 1.39 -5.44 5.89
CA ALA A 92 1.22 -6.85 6.20
C ALA A 92 2.51 -7.67 5.97
N GLY A 93 3.56 -7.06 5.40
CA GLY A 93 4.78 -7.75 4.99
C GLY A 93 4.49 -8.81 3.92
N GLU A 94 3.44 -8.61 3.12
CA GLU A 94 3.04 -9.55 2.08
C GLU A 94 3.90 -9.28 0.84
N PRO A 95 4.71 -10.26 0.40
CA PRO A 95 5.50 -10.10 -0.81
C PRO A 95 4.58 -10.06 -2.03
N VAL A 96 5.02 -9.33 -3.05
CA VAL A 96 4.44 -9.41 -4.39
C VAL A 96 4.93 -10.71 -5.03
N GLU A 97 4.01 -11.57 -5.46
CA GLU A 97 4.32 -12.74 -6.28
C GLU A 97 3.87 -12.48 -7.73
N ILE A 98 4.80 -12.67 -8.67
CA ILE A 98 4.58 -12.57 -10.12
C ILE A 98 4.82 -13.95 -10.74
N THR A 99 3.92 -14.38 -11.62
CA THR A 99 4.05 -15.63 -12.37
C THR A 99 4.06 -15.36 -13.86
N ALA A 100 4.87 -16.10 -14.60
CA ALA A 100 4.94 -16.01 -16.06
C ALA A 100 5.17 -17.41 -16.66
N THR A 101 4.62 -17.66 -17.83
CA THR A 101 4.94 -18.85 -18.65
C THR A 101 6.09 -18.49 -19.58
N VAL A 102 7.12 -19.32 -19.61
CA VAL A 102 8.26 -19.13 -20.51
C VAL A 102 8.35 -20.33 -21.44
N THR A 103 8.35 -20.08 -22.74
CA THR A 103 8.42 -21.08 -23.80
C THR A 103 9.73 -20.92 -24.58
N ASN A 104 10.46 -22.01 -24.81
CA ASN A 104 11.57 -22.00 -25.75
C ASN A 104 11.05 -22.20 -27.19
N THR A 105 11.08 -21.15 -28.00
CA THR A 105 10.62 -21.15 -29.40
C THR A 105 11.71 -21.48 -30.40
N GLY A 106 12.95 -21.70 -29.93
CA GLY A 106 14.05 -22.20 -30.75
C GLY A 106 14.06 -23.73 -30.88
N GLU A 107 14.87 -24.23 -31.81
CA GLU A 107 14.98 -25.67 -32.11
C GLU A 107 16.05 -26.37 -31.25
N GLN A 108 16.79 -25.62 -30.44
CA GLN A 108 17.84 -26.12 -29.56
C GLN A 108 17.47 -25.97 -28.08
N ARG A 109 17.97 -26.89 -27.23
CA ARG A 109 17.91 -26.74 -25.77
C ARG A 109 18.74 -25.54 -25.34
N GLY A 110 18.21 -24.71 -24.45
CA GLY A 110 18.91 -23.54 -23.93
C GLY A 110 18.75 -23.37 -22.43
N THR A 111 19.58 -22.49 -21.86
CA THR A 111 19.46 -21.98 -20.49
C THR A 111 19.47 -20.46 -20.51
N ALA A 112 18.52 -19.82 -19.82
CA ALA A 112 18.46 -18.36 -19.73
C ALA A 112 17.98 -17.89 -18.34
N PRO A 113 18.45 -16.72 -17.86
CA PRO A 113 17.89 -16.06 -16.70
C PRO A 113 16.56 -15.39 -17.08
N ILE A 114 15.56 -15.57 -16.23
CA ILE A 114 14.29 -14.86 -16.27
C ILE A 114 14.24 -13.93 -15.07
N ARG A 115 14.12 -12.62 -15.32
CA ARG A 115 14.27 -11.58 -14.30
C ARG A 115 12.96 -10.86 -14.05
N LEU A 116 12.74 -10.46 -12.80
CA LEU A 116 11.69 -9.54 -12.40
C LEU A 116 12.32 -8.17 -12.14
N LEU A 117 11.88 -7.15 -12.88
CA LEU A 117 12.28 -5.77 -12.67
C LEU A 117 11.09 -4.94 -12.20
N ILE A 118 11.34 -4.08 -11.22
CA ILE A 118 10.42 -3.04 -10.75
C ILE A 118 11.17 -1.72 -10.84
N ASP A 119 10.63 -0.74 -11.58
CA ASP A 119 11.29 0.54 -11.88
C ASP A 119 12.71 0.39 -12.43
N GLY A 120 12.93 -0.65 -13.25
CA GLY A 120 14.23 -0.96 -13.85
C GLY A 120 15.25 -1.58 -12.89
N VAL A 121 14.88 -1.86 -11.65
CA VAL A 121 15.73 -2.56 -10.67
C VAL A 121 15.35 -4.04 -10.62
N GLU A 122 16.31 -4.93 -10.82
CA GLU A 122 16.13 -6.37 -10.63
C GLU A 122 15.79 -6.68 -9.18
N ARG A 123 14.63 -7.31 -8.95
CA ARG A 123 14.14 -7.72 -7.63
C ARG A 123 14.34 -9.21 -7.38
N ASP A 124 14.21 -10.02 -8.43
CA ASP A 124 14.37 -11.47 -8.38
C ASP A 124 14.74 -12.04 -9.75
N ALA A 125 15.34 -13.22 -9.78
CA ALA A 125 15.72 -13.90 -11.01
C ALA A 125 15.73 -15.42 -10.83
N ALA A 126 15.36 -16.15 -11.88
CA ALA A 126 15.43 -17.60 -11.94
C ALA A 126 16.05 -18.08 -13.26
N GLU A 127 16.96 -19.04 -13.20
CA GLU A 127 17.48 -19.69 -14.40
C GLU A 127 16.54 -20.83 -14.85
N LEU A 128 16.12 -20.79 -16.11
CA LEU A 128 15.37 -21.87 -16.74
C LEU A 128 16.22 -22.57 -17.78
N THR A 129 16.19 -23.90 -17.77
CA THR A 129 16.73 -24.74 -18.85
C THR A 129 15.57 -25.49 -19.49
N LEU A 130 15.34 -25.24 -20.77
CA LEU A 130 14.22 -25.76 -21.55
C LEU A 130 14.74 -26.43 -22.81
N ASP A 131 14.20 -27.62 -23.12
CA ASP A 131 14.36 -28.23 -24.43
C ASP A 131 13.55 -27.44 -25.49
N ALA A 132 13.70 -27.75 -26.78
CA ALA A 132 12.91 -27.12 -27.85
C ALA A 132 11.41 -27.35 -27.62
N ASP A 133 10.60 -26.33 -27.87
CA ASP A 133 9.15 -26.30 -27.63
C ASP A 133 8.70 -26.55 -26.17
N GLU A 134 9.63 -26.72 -25.22
CA GLU A 134 9.29 -26.87 -23.81
C GLU A 134 8.86 -25.51 -23.23
N ASN A 135 7.83 -25.52 -22.39
CA ASN A 135 7.44 -24.38 -21.58
C ASN A 135 7.44 -24.71 -20.09
N ARG A 136 7.68 -23.69 -19.26
CA ARG A 136 7.55 -23.77 -17.80
C ARG A 136 7.02 -22.46 -17.22
N THR A 137 6.23 -22.57 -16.17
CA THR A 137 5.84 -21.42 -15.36
C THR A 137 6.92 -21.10 -14.32
N VAL A 138 7.38 -19.85 -14.30
CA VAL A 138 8.27 -19.32 -13.27
C VAL A 138 7.47 -18.49 -12.26
N ARG A 139 7.93 -18.46 -11.01
CA ARG A 139 7.42 -17.57 -9.96
C ARG A 139 8.55 -16.71 -9.46
N LEU A 140 8.36 -15.40 -9.47
CA LEU A 140 9.32 -14.40 -9.05
C LEU A 140 8.69 -13.55 -7.94
N ARG A 141 9.51 -13.06 -7.01
CA ARG A 141 9.03 -12.41 -5.79
C ARG A 141 9.69 -11.07 -5.55
N TRP A 142 8.93 -10.12 -4.99
CA TRP A 142 9.46 -8.87 -4.48
C TRP A 142 8.94 -8.65 -3.06
N GLU A 143 9.84 -8.35 -2.12
CA GLU A 143 9.52 -7.97 -0.75
C GLU A 143 9.55 -6.43 -0.63
N PRO A 144 8.39 -5.75 -0.65
CA PRO A 144 8.36 -4.29 -0.55
C PRO A 144 8.68 -3.81 0.87
N GLY A 145 9.49 -2.76 0.97
CA GLY A 145 9.78 -2.04 2.22
C GLY A 145 8.68 -1.05 2.59
N ALA A 146 8.79 -0.41 3.77
CA ALA A 146 7.78 0.51 4.30
C ALA A 146 7.42 1.66 3.35
N ASP A 147 8.40 2.13 2.56
CA ASP A 147 8.27 3.25 1.64
C ASP A 147 7.89 2.83 0.21
N ASP A 148 7.78 1.52 -0.07
CA ASP A 148 7.48 1.00 -1.40
C ASP A 148 5.97 0.98 -1.69
N ALA A 149 5.13 1.61 -0.86
CA ALA A 149 3.69 1.64 -1.10
C ALA A 149 3.36 2.49 -2.34
N GLY A 150 2.76 1.89 -3.36
CA GLY A 150 2.57 2.54 -4.66
C GLY A 150 1.93 1.64 -5.71
N GLU A 151 1.72 2.23 -6.89
CA GLU A 151 1.42 1.50 -8.13
C GLU A 151 2.70 1.42 -8.96
N TYR A 152 3.00 0.23 -9.48
CA TYR A 152 4.21 -0.09 -10.23
C TYR A 152 3.85 -0.86 -11.50
N THR A 153 4.82 -0.96 -12.40
CA THR A 153 4.79 -1.92 -13.50
C THR A 153 5.91 -2.93 -13.29
N ALA A 154 5.55 -4.19 -13.14
CA ALA A 154 6.51 -5.30 -13.15
C ALA A 154 6.83 -5.66 -14.60
N ILE A 155 8.12 -5.88 -14.85
CA ILE A 155 8.64 -6.40 -16.11
C ILE A 155 9.20 -7.79 -15.81
N VAL A 156 8.72 -8.80 -16.52
CA VAL A 156 9.36 -10.12 -16.57
C VAL A 156 10.09 -10.21 -17.90
N GLU A 157 11.41 -10.31 -17.86
CA GLU A 157 12.24 -10.36 -19.07
C GLU A 157 13.09 -11.63 -19.15
N SER A 158 13.26 -12.09 -20.38
CA SER A 158 14.29 -13.03 -20.80
C SER A 158 15.32 -12.29 -21.67
N PRO A 159 16.42 -12.94 -22.12
CA PRO A 159 17.36 -12.32 -23.06
C PRO A 159 16.76 -11.95 -24.41
N THR A 160 15.62 -12.52 -24.79
CA THR A 160 15.03 -12.40 -26.13
C THR A 160 13.65 -11.76 -26.13
N ASP A 161 13.00 -11.62 -24.98
CA ASP A 161 11.63 -11.14 -24.88
C ASP A 161 11.32 -10.53 -23.50
N SER A 162 10.28 -9.74 -23.40
CA SER A 162 9.82 -9.16 -22.14
C SER A 162 8.33 -8.87 -22.15
N GLU A 163 7.67 -9.14 -21.04
CA GLU A 163 6.26 -8.82 -20.82
C GLU A 163 6.05 -8.07 -19.51
N THR A 164 4.93 -7.37 -19.40
CA THR A 164 4.66 -6.49 -18.26
C THR A 164 3.32 -6.75 -17.59
N THR A 165 3.21 -6.44 -16.31
CA THR A 165 1.95 -6.51 -15.56
C THR A 165 1.90 -5.40 -14.50
N PRO A 166 0.74 -4.78 -14.24
CA PRO A 166 0.62 -3.79 -13.17
C PRO A 166 0.78 -4.45 -11.79
N VAL A 167 1.37 -3.71 -10.85
CA VAL A 167 1.58 -4.16 -9.47
C VAL A 167 1.12 -3.08 -8.50
N THR A 168 0.29 -3.43 -7.54
CA THR A 168 -0.11 -2.56 -6.45
C THR A 168 0.52 -3.03 -5.15
N VAL A 169 1.31 -2.16 -4.51
CA VAL A 169 1.83 -2.35 -3.16
C VAL A 169 1.06 -1.47 -2.20
N ARG A 170 0.25 -2.08 -1.33
CA ARG A 170 -0.58 -1.36 -0.36
C ARG A 170 0.22 -0.92 0.85
N GLY A 171 0.07 0.34 1.25
CA GLY A 171 0.60 0.89 2.49
C GLY A 171 -0.42 0.90 3.63
N SER A 172 -0.08 1.59 4.71
CA SER A 172 -0.98 1.82 5.85
C SER A 172 -1.83 3.09 5.65
N PRO A 173 -3.05 3.15 6.21
CA PRO A 173 -3.76 4.42 6.36
C PRO A 173 -2.99 5.33 7.31
N SER A 174 -3.02 6.64 7.03
CA SER A 174 -2.42 7.68 7.87
C SER A 174 -3.44 8.81 8.01
N PHE A 175 -4.11 8.85 9.15
CA PHE A 175 -5.17 9.84 9.39
C PHE A 175 -4.56 11.07 10.07
N ALA A 176 -4.60 12.20 9.37
CA ALA A 176 -4.40 13.53 9.93
C ALA A 176 -5.71 14.00 10.60
N VAL A 177 -5.59 14.74 11.68
CA VAL A 177 -6.73 15.31 12.42
C VAL A 177 -6.53 16.81 12.42
N ASP A 178 -7.47 17.54 11.81
CA ASP A 178 -7.37 18.99 11.64
C ASP A 178 -8.43 19.73 12.46
N ALA A 179 -7.94 20.80 13.11
CA ALA A 179 -8.70 21.89 13.72
C ALA A 179 -10.01 21.43 14.41
N PRO A 180 -9.92 20.69 15.53
CA PRO A 180 -11.10 20.35 16.30
C PRO A 180 -11.78 21.61 16.84
N GLU A 181 -13.10 21.67 16.73
CA GLU A 181 -13.95 22.73 17.26
C GLU A 181 -14.92 22.14 18.28
N ALA A 182 -15.12 22.82 19.40
CA ALA A 182 -16.05 22.40 20.45
C ALA A 182 -17.25 23.34 20.52
N ASN A 183 -18.44 22.83 20.85
CA ASN A 183 -19.65 23.62 21.12
C ASN A 183 -19.61 24.34 22.49
N ALA A 184 -18.44 24.84 22.90
CA ALA A 184 -18.20 25.42 24.21
C ALA A 184 -18.46 26.95 24.23
N PRO A 185 -18.81 27.52 25.40
CA PRO A 185 -18.99 26.86 26.68
C PRO A 185 -20.29 26.03 26.76
N VAL A 186 -20.28 24.97 27.57
CA VAL A 186 -21.48 24.19 27.96
C VAL A 186 -21.64 24.15 29.47
N THR A 187 -22.85 23.91 29.97
CA THR A 187 -23.10 23.73 31.41
C THR A 187 -22.77 22.29 31.83
N ALA A 188 -22.24 22.09 33.03
CA ALA A 188 -22.05 20.77 33.62
C ALA A 188 -23.39 20.00 33.62
N GLY A 189 -23.35 18.74 33.19
CA GLY A 189 -24.55 17.93 32.92
C GLY A 189 -25.07 18.04 31.48
N GLU A 190 -24.58 19.00 30.69
CA GLU A 190 -24.85 19.07 29.25
C GLU A 190 -23.80 18.30 28.44
N GLN A 191 -24.17 17.90 27.22
CA GLN A 191 -23.25 17.22 26.33
C GLN A 191 -22.35 18.22 25.61
N LEU A 192 -21.04 18.04 25.77
CA LEU A 192 -20.02 18.71 24.98
C LEU A 192 -19.77 17.87 23.71
N GLN A 193 -19.82 18.51 22.54
CA GLN A 193 -19.53 17.92 21.25
C GLN A 193 -18.28 18.57 20.66
N VAL A 194 -17.39 17.72 20.15
CA VAL A 194 -16.19 18.12 19.41
C VAL A 194 -16.31 17.63 17.98
N GLU A 195 -16.30 18.55 17.03
CA GLU A 195 -16.23 18.26 15.60
C GLU A 195 -14.79 18.37 15.13
N ALA A 196 -14.30 17.38 14.38
CA ALA A 196 -12.97 17.40 13.80
C ALA A 196 -13.02 16.88 12.36
N THR A 197 -12.20 17.45 11.48
CA THR A 197 -12.02 16.91 10.13
C THR A 197 -10.85 15.95 10.14
N VAL A 198 -11.07 14.73 9.64
CA VAL A 198 -10.06 13.68 9.54
C VAL A 198 -9.79 13.42 8.07
N GLU A 199 -8.54 13.62 7.64
CA GLU A 199 -8.07 13.33 6.29
C GLU A 199 -7.18 12.09 6.32
N ASN A 200 -7.38 11.15 5.39
CA ASN A 200 -6.46 10.04 5.21
C ASN A 200 -5.37 10.41 4.21
N THR A 201 -4.19 10.79 4.68
CA THR A 201 -3.01 11.12 3.87
C THR A 201 -2.21 9.88 3.45
N GLY A 202 -2.67 8.67 3.81
CA GLY A 202 -2.04 7.40 3.49
C GLY A 202 -2.87 6.55 2.52
N TRP A 203 -2.74 5.24 2.65
CA TRP A 203 -3.52 4.28 1.86
C TRP A 203 -4.93 4.09 2.40
N ASN A 204 -5.82 3.54 1.58
CA ASN A 204 -7.15 3.22 2.05
C ASN A 204 -7.13 2.27 3.26
N GLY A 205 -7.99 2.53 4.22
CA GLY A 205 -8.05 1.73 5.43
C GLY A 205 -8.91 2.32 6.52
N THR A 206 -8.91 1.64 7.67
CA THR A 206 -9.71 2.01 8.82
C THR A 206 -8.80 2.39 9.98
N GLN A 207 -9.08 3.51 10.65
CA GLN A 207 -8.52 3.81 11.95
C GLN A 207 -9.62 4.19 12.95
N ARG A 208 -9.31 4.00 14.24
CA ARG A 208 -10.16 4.47 15.34
C ARG A 208 -9.77 5.89 15.73
N VAL A 209 -10.74 6.80 15.69
CA VAL A 209 -10.61 8.20 16.12
C VAL A 209 -11.26 8.34 17.49
N ARG A 210 -10.58 9.00 18.43
CA ARG A 210 -10.95 9.05 19.85
C ARG A 210 -10.96 10.48 20.36
N LEU A 211 -11.86 10.77 21.29
CA LEU A 211 -11.85 11.97 22.12
C LEU A 211 -11.26 11.62 23.48
N LEU A 212 -10.17 12.28 23.85
CA LEU A 212 -9.52 12.15 25.16
C LEU A 212 -9.67 13.45 25.94
N VAL A 213 -10.02 13.34 27.22
CA VAL A 213 -10.03 14.46 28.18
C VAL A 213 -9.10 14.09 29.33
N ASN A 214 -8.06 14.89 29.56
CA ASN A 214 -7.01 14.57 30.55
C ASN A 214 -6.42 13.15 30.37
N GLY A 215 -6.30 12.70 29.12
CA GLY A 215 -5.81 11.37 28.75
C GLY A 215 -6.83 10.22 28.89
N THR A 216 -8.04 10.49 29.39
CA THR A 216 -9.12 9.49 29.50
C THR A 216 -10.00 9.53 28.26
N GLU A 217 -10.22 8.37 27.63
CA GLU A 217 -11.12 8.24 26.47
C GLU A 217 -12.58 8.46 26.89
N ARG A 218 -13.25 9.42 26.26
CA ARG A 218 -14.66 9.74 26.47
C ARG A 218 -15.55 9.15 25.38
N ASP A 219 -15.09 9.21 24.14
CA ASP A 219 -15.81 8.69 22.98
C ASP A 219 -14.85 8.27 21.88
N ALA A 220 -15.29 7.38 21.00
CA ALA A 220 -14.51 6.91 19.86
C ALA A 220 -15.40 6.40 18.73
N THR A 221 -14.91 6.55 17.50
CA THR A 221 -15.53 6.02 16.30
C THR A 221 -14.51 5.34 15.40
N GLU A 222 -14.92 4.27 14.72
CA GLU A 222 -14.11 3.68 13.65
C GLU A 222 -14.44 4.37 12.33
N LEU A 223 -13.41 4.83 11.65
CA LEU A 223 -13.52 5.58 10.42
C LEU A 223 -12.73 4.87 9.33
N ALA A 224 -13.42 4.46 8.27
CA ALA A 224 -12.83 3.92 7.05
C ALA A 224 -12.79 5.04 6.00
N LEU A 225 -11.61 5.30 5.44
CA LEU A 225 -11.38 6.31 4.43
C LEU A 225 -10.51 5.74 3.31
N ASP A 226 -10.84 6.09 2.07
CA ASP A 226 -9.92 5.92 0.96
C ASP A 226 -8.73 6.89 1.07
N GLY A 227 -7.64 6.63 0.34
CA GLY A 227 -6.50 7.54 0.32
C GLY A 227 -6.87 8.90 -0.27
N GLY A 228 -6.56 9.97 0.44
CA GLY A 228 -6.94 11.35 0.11
C GLY A 228 -8.38 11.73 0.45
N GLU A 229 -9.18 10.81 1.02
CA GLU A 229 -10.53 11.13 1.47
C GLU A 229 -10.49 11.88 2.81
N SER A 230 -11.42 12.81 3.00
CA SER A 230 -11.63 13.52 4.26
C SER A 230 -13.06 13.36 4.76
N ARG A 231 -13.23 13.29 6.07
CA ARG A 231 -14.56 13.25 6.70
C ARG A 231 -14.57 13.97 8.04
N THR A 232 -15.63 14.72 8.29
CA THR A 232 -15.90 15.30 9.62
C THR A 232 -16.49 14.23 10.53
N VAL A 233 -15.95 14.14 11.74
CA VAL A 233 -16.47 13.31 12.82
C VAL A 233 -16.90 14.20 13.97
N THR A 234 -18.01 13.86 14.62
CA THR A 234 -18.47 14.48 15.85
C THR A 234 -18.33 13.46 16.96
N LEU A 235 -17.57 13.81 18.00
CA LEU A 235 -17.36 13.01 19.20
C LEU A 235 -17.96 13.73 20.39
N SER A 236 -18.52 12.99 21.33
CA SER A 236 -19.25 13.57 22.46
C SER A 236 -18.60 13.27 23.81
N TRP A 237 -18.74 14.19 24.75
CA TRP A 237 -18.47 13.99 26.16
C TRP A 237 -19.71 14.42 26.94
N ASP A 238 -20.34 13.46 27.60
CA ASP A 238 -21.38 13.73 28.61
C ASP A 238 -20.68 14.25 29.88
N THR A 239 -20.79 15.55 30.14
CA THR A 239 -20.17 16.19 31.31
C THR A 239 -21.00 15.97 32.56
N ASP A 240 -20.34 15.95 33.72
CA ASP A 240 -20.98 15.88 35.03
C ASP A 240 -20.63 17.12 35.89
N GLU A 241 -21.31 17.28 37.04
CA GLU A 241 -21.09 18.38 38.00
C GLU A 241 -19.60 18.55 38.40
N GLY A 242 -18.83 17.46 38.42
CA GLY A 242 -17.39 17.48 38.75
C GLY A 242 -16.47 17.94 37.63
N ASP A 243 -16.99 18.21 36.44
CA ASP A 243 -16.22 18.57 35.26
C ASP A 243 -16.18 20.08 35.00
N ALA A 244 -16.71 20.92 35.90
CA ALA A 244 -16.62 22.37 35.76
C ALA A 244 -15.16 22.87 35.69
N GLY A 245 -14.90 23.83 34.80
CA GLY A 245 -13.57 24.39 34.53
C GLY A 245 -13.17 24.29 33.05
N THR A 246 -11.93 24.69 32.76
CA THR A 246 -11.34 24.60 31.41
C THR A 246 -10.61 23.27 31.22
N HIS A 247 -10.85 22.61 30.08
CA HIS A 247 -10.24 21.32 29.72
C HIS A 247 -9.56 21.38 28.36
N ASP A 248 -8.45 20.65 28.23
CA ASP A 248 -7.83 20.34 26.95
C ASP A 248 -8.39 19.00 26.42
N LEU A 249 -9.08 19.09 25.28
CA LEU A 249 -9.71 17.97 24.60
C LEU A 249 -8.82 17.56 23.44
N VAL A 250 -8.42 16.30 23.39
CA VAL A 250 -7.57 15.76 22.33
C VAL A 250 -8.39 14.84 21.43
N VAL A 251 -8.47 15.17 20.15
CA VAL A 251 -8.95 14.24 19.13
C VAL A 251 -7.75 13.51 18.54
N ALA A 252 -7.72 12.18 18.67
CA ALA A 252 -6.57 11.36 18.29
C ALA A 252 -6.97 10.23 17.33
N SER A 253 -6.20 10.08 16.25
CA SER A 253 -6.17 8.88 15.41
C SER A 253 -5.03 7.95 15.84
N GLY A 254 -4.78 6.88 15.07
CA GLY A 254 -3.60 6.03 15.28
C GLY A 254 -2.29 6.70 14.88
N THR A 255 -2.34 7.78 14.11
CA THR A 255 -1.16 8.40 13.46
C THR A 255 -1.02 9.91 13.73
N ALA A 256 -2.05 10.59 14.22
CA ALA A 256 -2.02 12.01 14.52
C ALA A 256 -2.95 12.37 15.69
N ASN A 257 -2.79 13.56 16.24
CA ASN A 257 -3.74 14.15 17.17
C ASN A 257 -3.80 15.67 17.00
N ALA A 258 -4.89 16.25 17.44
CA ALA A 258 -5.09 17.69 17.56
C ALA A 258 -5.83 18.01 18.86
N THR A 259 -5.66 19.22 19.38
CA THR A 259 -6.20 19.66 20.66
C THR A 259 -7.08 20.89 20.49
N VAL A 260 -8.18 20.94 21.24
CA VAL A 260 -9.03 22.12 21.42
C VAL A 260 -9.27 22.31 22.91
N THR A 261 -9.26 23.56 23.36
CA THR A 261 -9.61 23.90 24.73
C THR A 261 -11.10 24.22 24.80
N ALA A 262 -11.80 23.67 25.78
CA ALA A 262 -13.22 23.91 25.98
C ALA A 262 -13.54 24.17 27.45
N ARG A 263 -14.45 25.10 27.71
CA ARG A 263 -14.91 25.46 29.05
C ARG A 263 -16.24 24.78 29.38
N VAL A 264 -16.31 24.17 30.56
CA VAL A 264 -17.55 23.67 31.17
C VAL A 264 -17.89 24.58 32.34
N THR A 265 -19.09 25.17 32.35
CA THR A 265 -19.55 26.03 33.45
C THR A 265 -20.27 25.21 34.52
N PRO A 266 -20.20 25.57 35.81
CA PRO A 266 -20.97 24.90 36.86
C PRO A 266 -22.48 24.88 36.56
N ALA A 267 -23.21 23.88 37.05
CA ALA A 267 -24.66 23.85 36.90
C ALA A 267 -25.33 24.99 37.70
N ASN A 268 -26.52 25.42 37.28
CA ASN A 268 -27.24 26.50 37.96
C ASN A 268 -27.42 26.22 39.47
N GLY A 269 -26.81 27.07 40.31
CA GLY A 269 -26.83 26.96 41.77
C GLY A 269 -25.62 26.25 42.37
N GLU A 270 -24.67 25.79 41.55
CA GLU A 270 -23.38 25.29 42.01
C GLU A 270 -22.35 26.41 42.13
N ARG A 271 -21.46 26.26 43.11
CA ARG A 271 -20.40 27.22 43.40
C ARG A 271 -19.16 26.87 42.59
N PRO A 272 -18.36 27.86 42.15
CA PRO A 272 -17.09 27.60 41.48
C PRO A 272 -16.15 26.78 42.37
N PRO A 273 -15.14 26.12 41.79
CA PRO A 273 -14.11 25.43 42.58
C PRO A 273 -13.43 26.39 43.58
N PRO A 274 -12.90 25.87 44.71
CA PRO A 274 -12.19 26.68 45.71
C PRO A 274 -11.09 27.54 45.08
N VAL A 275 -11.13 28.85 45.33
CA VAL A 275 -10.06 29.79 44.91
C VAL A 275 -8.82 29.60 45.78
N VAL A 276 -9.03 29.35 47.08
CA VAL A 276 -8.00 29.07 48.07
C VAL A 276 -8.50 28.04 49.07
N GLY A 277 -7.62 27.19 49.59
CA GLY A 277 -8.00 26.17 50.57
C GLY A 277 -8.83 25.04 49.95
N GLY A 278 -9.93 24.67 50.59
CA GLY A 278 -10.77 23.54 50.16
C GLY A 278 -12.27 23.82 50.14
N GLU A 279 -12.70 25.01 50.55
CA GLU A 279 -14.11 25.41 50.51
C GLU A 279 -14.34 26.34 49.31
N PRO A 280 -15.44 26.14 48.56
CA PRO A 280 -15.77 27.00 47.44
C PRO A 280 -16.23 28.39 47.93
N PRO A 281 -15.97 29.45 47.14
CA PRO A 281 -16.44 30.80 47.43
C PRO A 281 -17.95 30.85 47.71
N ARG A 282 -18.42 31.88 48.42
CA ARG A 282 -19.87 32.12 48.64
C ARG A 282 -20.32 33.52 48.22
N ASP A 283 -21.46 33.55 47.54
CA ASP A 283 -22.27 34.75 47.34
C ASP A 283 -23.10 34.96 48.61
N LEU A 284 -22.75 35.96 49.40
CA LEU A 284 -23.42 36.27 50.67
C LEU A 284 -24.62 37.19 50.47
N THR A 285 -24.66 37.93 49.36
CA THR A 285 -25.68 38.95 49.09
C THR A 285 -26.80 38.47 48.17
N GLY A 286 -26.58 37.35 47.47
CA GLY A 286 -27.49 36.72 46.53
C GLY A 286 -27.59 37.44 45.18
N ASP A 287 -26.62 38.29 44.83
CA ASP A 287 -26.64 39.08 43.60
C ASP A 287 -25.92 38.40 42.42
N GLY A 288 -25.28 37.24 42.68
CA GLY A 288 -24.61 36.41 41.69
C GLY A 288 -23.09 36.60 41.62
N VAL A 289 -22.51 37.56 42.35
CA VAL A 289 -21.05 37.66 42.51
C VAL A 289 -20.63 37.21 43.92
N TYR A 290 -19.37 36.84 44.08
CA TYR A 290 -18.89 36.17 45.28
C TYR A 290 -18.01 37.08 46.15
N GLU A 291 -18.47 37.40 47.36
CA GLU A 291 -17.71 38.23 48.31
C GLU A 291 -16.82 37.42 49.27
N ASP A 292 -17.24 36.21 49.64
CA ASP A 292 -16.50 35.27 50.49
C ASP A 292 -15.64 34.36 49.60
N ILE A 293 -14.34 34.66 49.50
CA ILE A 293 -13.43 34.08 48.50
C ILE A 293 -12.78 32.81 49.03
N ASP A 294 -12.58 32.73 50.35
CA ASP A 294 -12.02 31.53 51.00
C ASP A 294 -13.10 30.53 51.47
N GLY A 295 -14.38 30.88 51.32
CA GLY A 295 -15.53 30.04 51.56
C GLY A 295 -15.85 29.83 53.05
N ASN A 296 -15.26 30.62 53.95
CA ASN A 296 -15.41 30.45 55.40
C ASN A 296 -16.76 30.94 55.96
N GLY A 297 -17.56 31.64 55.14
CA GLY A 297 -18.88 32.18 55.47
C GLY A 297 -18.89 33.61 56.02
N GLU A 298 -17.76 34.31 56.03
CA GLU A 298 -17.62 35.69 56.47
C GLU A 298 -16.97 36.54 55.37
N PHE A 299 -17.51 37.72 55.07
CA PHE A 299 -16.85 38.68 54.18
C PHE A 299 -15.89 39.57 54.96
N THR A 300 -14.59 39.42 54.72
CA THR A 300 -13.53 40.10 55.46
C THR A 300 -12.46 40.72 54.56
N VAL A 301 -11.52 41.46 55.16
CA VAL A 301 -10.33 41.94 54.44
C VAL A 301 -9.44 40.78 53.96
N GLY A 302 -9.59 39.59 54.56
CA GLY A 302 -8.92 38.36 54.11
C GLY A 302 -9.33 38.01 52.69
N ASP A 303 -10.63 38.06 52.38
CA ASP A 303 -11.19 37.73 51.06
C ASP A 303 -10.67 38.66 49.97
N VAL A 304 -10.62 39.97 50.24
CA VAL A 304 -10.03 40.95 49.33
C VAL A 304 -8.56 40.63 49.03
N GLN A 305 -7.79 40.23 50.04
CA GLN A 305 -6.39 39.86 49.88
C GLN A 305 -6.22 38.56 49.10
N GLN A 306 -7.09 37.57 49.35
CA GLN A 306 -7.07 36.30 48.63
C GLN A 306 -7.46 36.49 47.17
N PHE A 307 -8.51 37.25 46.90
CA PHE A 307 -8.92 37.58 45.55
C PHE A 307 -7.80 38.31 44.81
N PHE A 308 -7.15 39.30 45.42
CA PHE A 308 -6.02 39.97 44.79
C PHE A 308 -4.86 39.02 44.43
N GLN A 309 -4.53 38.10 45.34
CA GLN A 309 -3.44 37.13 45.17
C GLN A 309 -3.77 36.07 44.12
N HIS A 310 -5.02 35.62 44.07
CA HIS A 310 -5.48 34.49 43.26
C HIS A 310 -6.35 34.89 42.07
N ARG A 311 -6.51 36.19 41.76
CA ARG A 311 -7.34 36.67 40.64
C ARG A 311 -6.97 36.04 39.28
N ASP A 312 -5.70 35.66 39.16
CA ASP A 312 -5.12 35.12 37.93
C ASP A 312 -5.15 33.57 37.91
N SER A 313 -5.73 32.93 38.92
CA SER A 313 -5.90 31.48 39.00
C SER A 313 -7.00 30.99 38.05
N GLU A 314 -6.92 29.72 37.65
CA GLU A 314 -7.94 29.07 36.82
C GLU A 314 -9.32 29.11 37.50
N ALA A 315 -9.39 28.84 38.81
CA ALA A 315 -10.64 28.89 39.57
C ALA A 315 -11.37 30.25 39.41
N VAL A 316 -10.63 31.36 39.34
CA VAL A 316 -11.20 32.70 39.12
C VAL A 316 -11.43 32.98 37.64
N ARG A 317 -10.43 32.76 36.79
CA ARG A 317 -10.51 33.12 35.37
C ARG A 317 -11.52 32.27 34.59
N ASP A 318 -11.61 31.00 34.91
CA ASP A 318 -12.58 30.06 34.32
C ASP A 318 -13.97 30.25 34.91
N ASN A 319 -14.19 31.21 35.80
CA ASN A 319 -15.49 31.51 36.40
C ASN A 319 -15.67 33.03 36.57
N ALA A 320 -15.15 33.80 35.61
CA ALA A 320 -15.06 35.26 35.68
C ALA A 320 -16.39 35.95 36.00
N GLU A 321 -17.52 35.41 35.53
CA GLU A 321 -18.86 35.93 35.80
C GLU A 321 -19.21 36.04 37.29
N PHE A 322 -18.59 35.21 38.13
CA PHE A 322 -18.78 35.19 39.59
C PHE A 322 -17.83 36.16 40.32
N PHE A 323 -16.83 36.69 39.62
CA PHE A 323 -15.75 37.52 40.18
C PHE A 323 -15.61 38.87 39.45
N ASP A 324 -16.48 39.18 38.49
CA ASP A 324 -16.56 40.46 37.79
C ASP A 324 -17.53 41.37 38.53
N LEU A 325 -17.10 41.89 39.68
CA LEU A 325 -17.90 42.80 40.50
C LEU A 325 -18.13 44.15 39.81
N THR A 326 -17.32 44.50 38.80
CA THR A 326 -17.50 45.73 38.03
C THR A 326 -18.53 45.59 36.89
N GLY A 327 -18.81 44.36 36.46
CA GLY A 327 -19.71 44.04 35.36
C GLY A 327 -19.16 44.44 33.98
N ASP A 328 -17.83 44.56 33.85
CA ASP A 328 -17.18 44.99 32.60
C ASP A 328 -16.76 43.83 31.69
N GLY A 329 -17.02 42.60 32.13
CA GLY A 329 -16.70 41.34 31.47
C GLY A 329 -15.28 40.85 31.74
N GLN A 330 -14.51 41.47 32.64
CA GLN A 330 -13.15 41.09 32.96
C GLN A 330 -12.89 41.05 34.47
N VAL A 331 -12.21 40.01 34.94
CA VAL A 331 -11.68 40.01 36.32
C VAL A 331 -10.35 40.77 36.36
N SER A 332 -10.35 41.90 37.05
CA SER A 332 -9.27 42.88 37.06
C SER A 332 -8.97 43.39 38.47
N VAL A 333 -7.98 44.28 38.57
CA VAL A 333 -7.74 45.03 39.82
C VAL A 333 -8.93 45.95 40.15
N GLY A 334 -9.75 46.32 39.17
CA GLY A 334 -10.99 47.06 39.39
C GLY A 334 -11.99 46.28 40.24
N ASP A 335 -12.09 44.97 40.04
CA ASP A 335 -12.97 44.07 40.79
C ASP A 335 -12.47 43.87 42.22
N VAL A 336 -11.16 43.74 42.40
CA VAL A 336 -10.54 43.73 43.74
C VAL A 336 -10.82 45.04 44.48
N GLN A 337 -10.75 46.18 43.79
CA GLN A 337 -11.07 47.47 44.36
C GLN A 337 -12.56 47.60 44.70
N ARG A 338 -13.44 47.08 43.83
CA ARG A 338 -14.89 47.03 44.06
C ARG A 338 -15.22 46.23 45.31
N LEU A 339 -14.67 45.01 45.41
CA LEU A 339 -14.83 44.15 46.57
C LEU A 339 -14.33 44.85 47.85
N PHE A 340 -13.18 45.53 47.79
CA PHE A 340 -12.71 46.32 48.94
C PHE A 340 -13.64 47.49 49.30
N MET A 341 -14.22 48.18 48.32
CA MET A 341 -15.16 49.28 48.58
C MET A 341 -16.42 48.78 49.26
N GLU A 342 -16.96 47.64 48.84
CA GLU A 342 -18.12 46.99 49.45
C GLU A 342 -17.85 46.63 50.91
N LEU A 343 -16.71 46.01 51.21
CA LEU A 343 -16.30 45.69 52.59
C LEU A 343 -16.32 46.93 53.49
N THR A 344 -15.81 48.06 52.99
CA THR A 344 -15.77 49.33 53.76
C THR A 344 -17.12 50.04 53.86
N ALA A 345 -18.10 49.66 53.04
CA ALA A 345 -19.46 50.20 53.11
C ALA A 345 -20.32 49.46 54.15
N GLU A 346 -19.98 48.21 54.48
CA GLU A 346 -20.66 47.39 55.49
C GLU A 346 -20.10 47.53 56.92
N SER A 347 -18.90 48.11 57.06
CA SER A 347 -18.21 48.37 58.33
C SER A 347 -18.59 49.68 59.02
#